data_AF-A0A2D5VDV6-F1
#
_entry.id   AF-A0A2D5VDV6-F1
#
_cell.length_a   1.000
_cell.length_b   1.000
_cell.length_c   1.000
_cell.angle_alpha   90.00
_cell.angle_beta   90.00
_cell.angle_gamma   90.00
#
_symmetry.space_group_name_H-M   'P 1'
#
loop_
_entity.id
_entity.type
_entity.pdbx_description
1 polymer ?
#
loop_
_entity_poly.entity_id
_entity_poly.type
_entity_poly.pdbx_seq_one_letter_code
_entity_poly.pdbx_strand_id
1 'polypeptide(L)' 'CLVDEFGPQFWPQWDKTLLSNGWRKRPRQTILPTAEIMTIVIHFHQSHDRQF' A
#
# COMPACT_ATOMS: atom_id res chain seq x y z
N CYS A 1 1.35 15.82 -2.52
CA CYS A 1 2.21 15.35 -1.41
C CYS A 1 3.20 14.32 -1.96
N LEU A 2 4.40 14.10 -1.41
CA LEU A 2 5.41 13.16 -1.97
C LEU A 2 4.84 11.73 -2.17
N VAL A 3 3.89 11.36 -1.32
CA VAL A 3 3.11 10.12 -1.35
C VAL A 3 2.28 9.98 -2.64
N ASP A 4 1.71 11.08 -3.14
CA ASP A 4 0.85 11.10 -4.33
C ASP A 4 1.67 11.02 -5.63
N GLU A 5 2.92 11.50 -5.62
CA GLU A 5 3.83 11.43 -6.77
C GLU A 5 4.50 10.06 -6.89
N PHE A 6 4.78 9.40 -5.75
CA PHE A 6 5.41 8.07 -5.74
C PHE A 6 4.40 6.93 -6.00
N GLY A 7 3.16 7.10 -5.54
CA GLY A 7 2.10 6.09 -5.65
C GLY A 7 1.94 5.49 -7.05
N PRO A 8 1.80 6.28 -8.12
CA PRO A 8 1.57 5.77 -9.47
C PRO A 8 2.63 4.77 -9.97
N GLN A 9 3.88 4.89 -9.49
CA GLN A 9 4.97 3.98 -9.86
C GLN A 9 5.04 2.78 -8.91
N PHE A 10 4.82 3.02 -7.62
CA PHE A 10 4.94 2.00 -6.57
C PHE A 10 3.84 0.95 -6.61
N TRP A 11 2.57 1.36 -6.69
CA TRP A 11 1.44 0.44 -6.55
C TRP A 11 1.38 -0.65 -7.62
N PRO A 12 1.61 -0.35 -8.92
CA PRO A 12 1.63 -1.39 -9.94
C PRO A 12 2.75 -2.42 -9.70
N GLN A 13 3.92 -1.98 -9.24
CA GLN A 13 5.05 -2.87 -8.98
C GLN A 13 4.81 -3.72 -7.73
N TRP A 14 4.22 -3.13 -6.70
CA TRP A 14 3.84 -3.83 -5.48
C TRP A 14 2.79 -4.91 -5.76
N ASP A 15 1.75 -4.59 -6.54
CA ASP A 15 0.71 -5.57 -6.89
C ASP A 15 1.28 -6.74 -7.70
N LYS A 16 2.15 -6.46 -8.68
CA LYS A 16 2.88 -7.51 -9.42
C LYS A 16 3.68 -8.42 -8.48
N THR A 17 4.40 -7.83 -7.52
CA THR A 17 5.22 -8.58 -6.55
C THR A 17 4.36 -9.46 -5.65
N LEU A 18 3.21 -8.95 -5.19
CA LEU A 18 2.28 -9.71 -4.36
C LEU A 18 1.64 -10.89 -5.12
N LEU A 19 1.29 -10.67 -6.39
CA LEU A 19 0.76 -11.70 -7.27
C LEU A 19 1.83 -12.76 -7.60
N SER A 20 3.05 -12.35 -7.94
CA SER A 20 4.15 -13.26 -8.28
C SER A 20 4.57 -14.13 -7.11
N ASN A 21 4.62 -13.56 -5.91
CA ASN A 21 5.04 -14.27 -4.71
C ASN A 21 3.91 -15.10 -4.09
N GLY A 22 2.70 -15.06 -4.66
CA GLY A 22 1.53 -15.83 -4.19
C GLY A 22 0.86 -15.30 -2.91
N TRP A 23 1.34 -14.17 -2.36
CA TRP A 23 0.78 -13.51 -1.18
C TRP A 23 -0.59 -12.90 -1.48
N ARG A 24 -0.84 -12.59 -2.75
CA ARG A 24 -2.14 -12.14 -3.24
C ARG A 24 -2.55 -13.01 -4.42
N LYS A 25 -3.78 -13.54 -4.37
CA LYS A 25 -4.36 -14.36 -5.46
C LYS A 25 -5.34 -13.58 -6.34
N ARG A 26 -5.89 -12.47 -5.83
CA ARG A 26 -6.83 -11.61 -6.56
C ARG A 26 -6.69 -10.14 -6.11
N PRO A 27 -6.68 -9.18 -7.03
CA PRO A 27 -6.85 -7.77 -6.69
C PRO A 27 -8.29 -7.52 -6.24
N ARG A 28 -8.48 -7.10 -4.99
CA ARG A 28 -9.75 -6.58 -4.47
C ARG A 28 -9.67 -5.06 -4.53
N GLN A 29 -10.69 -4.44 -5.13
CA GLN A 29 -10.86 -3.00 -5.06
C GLN A 29 -11.11 -2.60 -3.60
N THR A 30 -10.36 -1.61 -3.13
CA THR A 30 -10.56 -0.96 -1.84
C THR A 30 -11.51 0.23 -2.03
N ILE A 31 -12.27 0.56 -1.00
CA ILE A 31 -13.08 1.80 -0.98
C ILE A 31 -12.22 3.03 -0.68
N LEU A 32 -11.05 2.84 -0.08
CA LEU A 32 -10.13 3.92 0.26
C LEU A 32 -9.20 4.23 -0.92
N PRO A 33 -8.99 5.53 -1.22
CA PRO A 33 -7.93 5.97 -2.10
C PRO A 33 -6.55 5.56 -1.57
N THR A 34 -5.63 5.42 -2.51
CA THR A 34 -4.21 5.14 -2.24
C THR A 34 -3.60 6.04 -1.15
N ALA A 35 -3.84 7.35 -1.22
CA ALA A 35 -3.25 8.31 -0.29
C ALA A 35 -3.73 8.10 1.15
N GLU A 36 -4.99 7.69 1.33
CA GLU A 36 -5.54 7.37 2.64
C GLU A 36 -4.94 6.09 3.20
N ILE A 37 -4.78 5.06 2.37
CA ILE A 37 -4.08 3.83 2.76
C ILE A 37 -2.65 4.15 3.21
N MET A 38 -1.92 4.95 2.45
CA MET A 38 -0.55 5.35 2.81
C MET A 38 -0.52 6.17 4.10
N THR A 39 -1.50 7.04 4.33
CA THR A 39 -1.62 7.81 5.57
C THR A 39 -1.75 6.89 6.78
N ILE A 40 -2.59 5.86 6.67
CA ILE A 40 -2.77 4.85 7.73
C ILE A 40 -1.45 4.09 7.97
N VAL A 41 -0.80 3.60 6.91
CA VAL A 41 0.48 2.87 7.01
C VAL A 41 1.58 3.72 7.66
N ILE A 42 1.73 4.98 7.24
CA ILE A 42 2.71 5.90 7.81
C ILE A 42 2.41 6.16 9.28
N HIS A 43 1.14 6.35 9.64
CA HIS A 43 0.73 6.57 11.02
C HIS A 43 1.14 5.41 11.94
N PHE A 44 0.85 4.17 11.55
CA PHE A 44 1.25 2.98 12.33
C PHE A 44 2.77 2.79 12.39
N HIS A 45 3.47 3.12 11.30
CA HIS A 45 4.94 3.10 11.30
C HIS A 45 5.52 4.11 12.30
N GLN A 46 4.96 5.34 12.35
CA GLN A 46 5.39 6.40 13.25
C GLN A 46 5.03 6.13 14.72
N SER A 47 3.89 5.48 14.98
CA SER A 47 3.47 5.10 16.33
C SER A 47 4.28 3.92 16.90
N HIS A 48 5.23 3.35 16.13
CA HIS A 48 6.00 2.15 16.48
C HIS A 48 5.14 0.92 16.73
N ASP A 49 3.92 0.89 16.17
CA ASP A 49 2.99 -0.21 16.37
C ASP A 49 3.37 -1.37 15.44
N ARG A 50 4.25 -2.25 15.95
CA ARG A 50 4.85 -3.35 15.17
C ARG A 50 3.87 -4.49 14.84
N GLN A 51 2.64 -4.41 15.34
CA GLN A 51 1.61 -5.41 15.06
C GLN A 51 0.73 -5.06 13.85
N PHE A 52 1.01 -3.94 13.18
CA PHE A 52 0.37 -3.54 11.93
C PHE A 52 1.18 -3.92 10.69
#